data_AF-K1TEB2-F1
#
_entry.id   AF-K1TEB2-F1
#
_cell.length_a   1.000
_cell.length_b   1.000
_cell.length_c   1.000
_cell.angle_alpha   90.00
_cell.angle_beta   90.00
_cell.angle_gamma   90.00
#
_symmetry.space_group_name_H-M   'P 1'
#
loop_
_entity.id
_entity.type
_entity.pdbx_description
1 polymer ?
#
loop_
_entity_poly.entity_id
_entity_poly.type
_entity_poly.pdbx_seq_one_letter_code
_entity_poly.pdbx_strand_id
1 'polypeptide(L)'
;MNISYTRKGDYLLPNLILKDKEQFNIGKYGLLRLEYIKKYKLGLYFDLLVNDNLNEYLHNIDTTVMEKVQKLITELAQKENINEQLKENNQMLWVSKMN
;
A
#
# COMPACT_ATOMS: atom_id res chain seq x y z
N MET A 1 13.48 -26.17 13.52
CA MET A 1 13.38 -25.75 12.11
C MET A 1 14.18 -26.77 11.29
N ASN A 2 13.52 -27.62 10.51
CA ASN A 2 14.21 -28.63 9.71
C ASN A 2 14.52 -28.00 8.34
N ILE A 3 15.80 -27.78 8.04
CA ILE A 3 16.23 -27.19 6.76
C ILE A 3 16.58 -28.36 5.83
N SER A 4 15.92 -28.44 4.68
CA SER A 4 16.26 -29.41 3.64
C SER A 4 17.33 -28.82 2.72
N TYR A 5 18.11 -29.68 2.05
CA TYR A 5 19.22 -29.26 1.19
C TYR A 5 19.07 -29.86 -0.21
N THR A 6 19.47 -29.09 -1.21
CA THR A 6 19.57 -29.54 -2.60
C THR A 6 21.04 -29.57 -3.02
N ARG A 7 21.49 -30.72 -3.54
CA ARG A 7 22.86 -30.85 -4.06
C ARG A 7 23.01 -30.09 -5.38
N LYS A 8 24.01 -29.23 -5.47
CA LYS A 8 24.43 -28.50 -6.67
C LYS A 8 25.92 -28.72 -6.87
N GLY A 9 26.27 -29.63 -7.79
CA GLY A 9 27.65 -30.10 -7.97
C GLY A 9 28.16 -30.81 -6.71
N ASP A 10 29.24 -30.29 -6.14
CA ASP A 10 29.88 -30.83 -4.93
C ASP A 10 29.38 -30.16 -3.63
N TYR A 11 28.42 -29.23 -3.72
CA TYR A 11 27.89 -28.48 -2.59
C TYR A 11 26.44 -28.86 -2.27
N LEU A 12 26.07 -28.76 -0.99
CA LEU A 12 24.68 -28.81 -0.52
C LEU A 12 24.22 -27.39 -0.22
N LEU A 13 23.24 -26.90 -0.97
CA LEU A 13 22.62 -25.61 -0.73
C LEU A 13 21.34 -25.79 0.10
N PRO A 14 21.13 -25.00 1.17
CA PRO A 14 19.89 -25.04 1.93
C PRO A 14 18.73 -24.55 1.07
N ASN A 15 17.60 -25.24 1.16
CA ASN A 15 16.35 -24.83 0.54
C ASN A 15 15.69 -23.75 1.41
N LEU A 16 16.05 -22.50 1.15
CA LEU A 16 15.47 -21.33 1.79
C LEU A 16 14.15 -21.00 1.09
N ILE A 17 13.04 -21.43 1.69
CA ILE A 17 11.69 -21.12 1.21
C ILE A 17 11.08 -20.16 2.25
N LEU A 18 10.66 -18.98 1.79
CA LEU A 18 9.85 -18.09 2.62
C LEU A 18 8.49 -18.74 2.84
N LYS A 19 7.91 -18.52 4.02
CA LYS A 19 6.53 -18.98 4.25
C LYS A 19 5.60 -18.26 3.27
N ASP A 20 4.64 -18.99 2.73
CA ASP A 20 3.57 -18.36 1.97
C ASP A 20 2.82 -17.40 2.91
N LYS A 21 2.93 -16.11 2.61
CA LYS A 21 2.19 -15.03 3.25
C LYS A 21 1.37 -14.34 2.18
N GLU A 22 0.25 -13.76 2.61
CA GLU A 22 -0.55 -12.90 1.75
C GLU A 22 0.31 -11.74 1.24
N GLN A 23 0.32 -11.56 -0.09
CA GLN A 23 0.99 -10.44 -0.72
C GLN A 23 -0.07 -9.45 -1.19
N PHE A 24 -0.11 -8.32 -0.52
CA PHE A 24 -1.00 -7.22 -0.85
C PHE A 24 -0.42 -6.41 -2.01
N ASN A 25 -1.31 -6.00 -2.92
CA ASN A 25 -0.99 -4.96 -3.89
C ASN A 25 -0.88 -3.62 -3.17
N ILE A 26 0.21 -2.90 -3.42
CA ILE A 26 0.48 -1.62 -2.78
C ILE A 26 0.10 -0.48 -3.71
N GLY A 27 -0.85 0.37 -3.29
CA GLY A 27 -1.29 1.53 -4.01
C GLY A 27 -0.42 2.77 -3.78
N LYS A 28 -0.93 3.92 -4.22
CA LYS A 28 -0.21 5.19 -4.28
C LYS A 28 0.40 5.60 -2.93
N TYR A 29 -0.37 5.54 -1.84
CA TYR A 29 0.09 6.07 -0.55
C TYR A 29 1.09 5.12 0.11
N GLY A 30 0.92 3.82 -0.09
CA GLY A 30 1.92 2.83 0.30
C GLY A 30 3.25 3.03 -0.43
N LEU A 31 3.24 3.29 -1.74
CA LEU A 31 4.46 3.57 -2.51
C LEU A 31 5.16 4.87 -2.06
N LEU A 32 4.40 5.94 -1.83
CA LEU A 32 4.94 7.19 -1.27
C LEU A 32 5.58 6.96 0.11
N ARG A 33 4.95 6.13 0.95
CA ARG A 33 5.51 5.75 2.25
C ARG A 33 6.81 4.96 2.08
N LEU A 34 6.87 4.04 1.13
CA LEU A 34 8.05 3.25 0.82
C LEU A 34 9.24 4.14 0.42
N GLU A 35 9.02 5.09 -0.49
CA GLU A 35 10.05 6.05 -0.91
C GLU A 35 10.55 6.88 0.28
N TYR A 36 9.63 7.36 1.12
CA TYR A 36 9.97 8.11 2.31
C TYR A 36 10.84 7.30 3.29
N ILE A 37 10.45 6.06 3.63
CA ILE A 37 11.21 5.26 4.61
C ILE A 37 12.57 4.84 4.05
N LYS A 38 12.68 4.56 2.75
CA LYS A 38 13.98 4.28 2.11
C LYS A 38 14.91 5.48 2.19
N LYS A 39 14.40 6.70 1.97
CA LYS A 39 15.22 7.91 1.93
C LYS A 39 15.58 8.44 3.32
N TYR A 40 14.65 8.38 4.28
CA TYR A 40 14.80 9.10 5.55
C TYR A 40 14.73 8.21 6.79
N LYS A 41 14.32 6.95 6.68
CA LYS A 41 14.11 6.02 7.81
C LYS A 41 14.69 4.64 7.50
N LEU A 42 15.94 4.61 7.08
CA LEU A 42 16.59 3.39 6.58
C LEU A 42 16.59 2.25 7.61
N GLY A 43 16.74 2.54 8.91
CA GLY A 43 16.62 1.54 9.98
C GLY A 43 15.26 0.86 9.99
N LEU A 44 14.17 1.63 10.01
CA LEU A 44 12.80 1.10 9.92
C LEU A 44 12.59 0.27 8.65
N TYR A 45 13.13 0.73 7.51
CA TYR A 45 13.02 -0.02 6.26
C TYR A 45 13.70 -1.40 6.35
N PHE A 46 14.92 -1.46 6.88
CA PHE A 46 15.61 -2.74 7.06
C PHE A 46 14.92 -3.63 8.10
N ASP A 47 14.46 -3.07 9.21
CA ASP A 47 13.74 -3.82 10.23
C ASP A 47 12.48 -4.49 9.64
N LEU A 48 11.70 -3.75 8.85
CA LEU A 48 10.51 -4.29 8.18
C LEU A 48 10.85 -5.35 7.13
N LEU A 49 11.96 -5.16 6.40
CA LEU A 49 12.39 -6.08 5.34
C LEU A 49 12.90 -7.41 5.91
N VAL A 50 13.77 -7.35 6.93
CA VAL A 50 14.37 -8.54 7.55
C VAL A 50 13.33 -9.38 8.30
N ASN A 51 12.33 -8.71 8.90
CA ASN A 51 11.22 -9.40 9.57
C ASN A 51 10.11 -9.85 8.61
N ASP A 52 10.25 -9.60 7.31
CA ASP A 52 9.26 -9.98 6.29
C ASP A 52 7.85 -9.41 6.58
N ASN A 53 7.82 -8.15 7.04
CA ASN A 53 6.61 -7.41 7.43
C ASN A 53 6.39 -6.16 6.56
N LEU A 54 7.27 -5.88 5.60
CA LEU A 54 7.22 -4.66 4.79
C LEU A 54 5.93 -4.56 3.96
N ASN A 55 5.49 -5.65 3.32
CA ASN A 55 4.32 -5.62 2.46
C ASN A 55 3.04 -5.29 3.25
N GLU A 56 2.80 -5.99 4.35
CA GLU A 56 1.67 -5.74 5.26
C GLU A 56 1.71 -4.32 5.84
N TYR A 57 2.87 -3.86 6.28
CA TYR A 57 3.04 -2.49 6.79
C TYR A 57 2.62 -1.43 5.77
N LEU A 58 3.08 -1.56 4.52
CA LEU A 58 2.76 -0.60 3.46
C LEU A 58 1.28 -0.66 3.09
N HIS A 59 0.69 -1.87 3.05
CA HIS A 59 -0.73 -2.05 2.76
C HIS A 59 -1.60 -1.37 3.83
N ASN A 60 -1.30 -1.57 5.11
CA ASN A 60 -2.04 -0.93 6.20
C ASN A 60 -2.00 0.60 6.13
N ILE A 61 -0.84 1.18 5.79
CA ILE A 61 -0.70 2.62 5.59
C ILE A 61 -1.52 3.08 4.37
N ASP A 62 -1.46 2.34 3.27
CA ASP A 62 -2.17 2.67 2.04
C ASP A 62 -3.68 2.71 2.25
N THR A 63 -4.24 1.65 2.85
CA THR A 63 -5.67 1.55 3.20
C THR A 63 -6.10 2.67 4.14
N THR A 64 -5.35 2.89 5.22
CA THR A 64 -5.68 3.93 6.22
C THR A 64 -5.69 5.33 5.59
N VAL A 65 -4.72 5.65 4.73
CA VAL A 65 -4.64 6.96 4.09
C VAL A 65 -5.73 7.10 3.03
N MET A 66 -5.97 6.06 2.23
CA MET A 66 -7.03 6.05 1.22
C MET A 66 -8.41 6.29 1.85
N GLU A 67 -8.73 5.61 2.95
CA GLU A 67 -9.99 5.80 3.68
C GLU A 67 -10.16 7.24 4.19
N LYS A 68 -9.09 7.82 4.77
CA LYS A 68 -9.12 9.21 5.26
C LYS A 68 -9.31 10.21 4.12
N VAL A 69 -8.63 10.00 3.00
CA VAL A 69 -8.75 10.84 1.81
C VAL A 69 -10.16 10.75 1.25
N GLN A 70 -10.71 9.53 1.13
CA GLN A 70 -12.06 9.33 0.63
C GLN A 70 -13.10 10.03 1.52
N LYS A 71 -12.96 9.89 2.84
CA LYS A 71 -13.82 10.57 3.81
C LYS A 71 -13.74 12.09 3.66
N LEU A 72 -12.53 12.64 3.53
CA LEU A 72 -12.34 14.09 3.36
C LEU A 72 -12.96 14.60 2.06
N ILE A 73 -12.81 13.87 0.95
CA ILE A 73 -13.44 14.19 -0.33
C ILE A 73 -14.96 14.24 -0.18
N THR A 74 -15.55 13.25 0.50
CA THR A 74 -17.00 13.21 0.74
C THR A 74 -17.48 14.38 1.61
N GLU A 75 -16.77 14.71 2.68
CA GLU A 75 -17.11 15.83 3.57
C GLU A 75 -17.04 17.18 2.83
N LEU A 76 -16.02 17.39 2.00
CA LEU A 76 -15.87 18.59 1.18
C LEU A 76 -16.96 18.69 0.11
N ALA A 77 -17.26 17.58 -0.58
CA ALA A 77 -18.31 17.52 -1.58
C ALA A 77 -19.69 17.88 -0.98
N GLN A 78 -20.00 17.35 0.21
CA GLN A 78 -21.22 17.71 0.93
C GLN A 78 -21.28 19.20 1.28
N LYS A 79 -20.18 19.76 1.79
CA LYS A 79 -20.09 21.18 2.14
C LYS A 79 -20.31 22.11 0.95
N GLU A 80 -19.84 21.70 -0.24
CA GLU A 80 -19.99 22.47 -1.48
C GLU A 80 -21.28 22.17 -2.25
N ASN A 81 -22.19 21.37 -1.67
CA ASN A 81 -23.42 20.89 -2.31
C ASN A 81 -23.16 20.17 -3.65
N ILE A 82 -22.02 19.51 -3.79
CA ILE A 82 -21.70 18.63 -4.91
C ILE A 82 -22.40 17.30 -4.65
N ASN A 83 -23.61 17.14 -5.20
CA ASN A 83 -24.46 15.98 -4.98
C ASN A 83 -24.89 15.33 -6.31
N GLU A 84 -25.65 14.23 -6.22
CA GLU A 84 -26.10 13.49 -7.40
C GLU A 84 -27.07 14.34 -8.27
N GLN A 85 -27.83 15.27 -7.67
CA GLN A 85 -28.67 16.20 -8.43
C GLN A 85 -27.84 17.15 -9.30
N LEU A 86 -26.69 17.64 -8.81
CA LEU A 86 -25.76 18.43 -9.63
C LEU A 86 -25.20 17.58 -10.78
N LYS A 87 -24.93 16.30 -10.54
CA LYS A 87 -24.43 15.38 -11.55
C LYS A 87 -25.45 15.08 -12.64
N GLU A 88 -26.73 14.91 -12.27
CA GLU A 88 -27.85 14.73 -13.21
C GLU A 88 -28.09 15.99 -14.06
N ASN A 89 -28.08 17.17 -13.44
CA ASN A 89 -28.40 18.42 -14.12
C ASN A 89 -27.20 19.01 -14.89
N ASN A 90 -25.97 18.79 -14.41
CA ASN A 90 -24.76 19.31 -15.04
C ASN A 90 -23.53 18.44 -14.69
N GLN A 91 -23.44 17.28 -15.36
CA GLN A 91 -22.36 16.32 -15.18
C GLN A 91 -20.96 16.93 -15.38
N MET A 92 -20.77 17.83 -16.35
CA MET A 92 -19.46 18.46 -16.60
C MET A 92 -19.03 19.36 -15.45
N LEU A 93 -19.95 20.14 -14.88
CA LEU A 93 -19.67 20.94 -13.69
C LEU A 93 -19.38 20.05 -12.47
N TRP A 94 -20.11 18.94 -12.33
CA TRP A 94 -19.85 17.96 -11.26
C TRP A 94 -18.44 17.37 -11.36
N VAL A 95 -18.04 16.91 -12.56
CA VAL A 95 -16.68 16.38 -12.81
C VAL A 95 -15.61 17.44 -12.54
N SER A 96 -15.84 18.68 -12.98
CA SER A 96 -14.93 19.82 -12.75
C SER A 96 -14.73 20.13 -11.25
N LYS A 97 -15.78 19.96 -10.44
CA LYS A 97 -15.72 20.19 -9.00
C LYS A 97 -15.13 19.01 -8.19
N MET A 98 -15.19 17.79 -8.74
CA MET A 98 -14.67 16.58 -8.08
C MET A 98 -13.19 16.31 -8.38
N ASN A 99 -12.65 16.85 -9.48
CA ASN A 99 -11.25 16.72 -9.89
C ASN A 99 -10.38 17.83 -9.31
#